data_AF-A0A950Y7P3-F1
#
_entry.id   AF-A0A950Y7P3-F1
#
_cell.length_a   1.000
_cell.length_b   1.000
_cell.length_c   1.000
_cell.angle_alpha   90.00
_cell.angle_beta   90.00
_cell.angle_gamma   90.00
#
_symmetry.space_group_name_H-M   'P 1'
#
loop_
_entity.id
_entity.type
_entity.pdbx_description
1 polymer ?
#
loop_
_entity_poly.entity_id
_entity_poly.type
_entity_poly.pdbx_seq_one_letter_code
_entity_poly.pdbx_strand_id
1 'polypeptide(L)'
;MTPTAAFVLLIAGVLAIYRECMRPGGIIPGLLGCILVLSAGYALFRFSPAPLGVALLALAALFFVAEVFSRISWLAGLVGALAFTCGAALLFPAPNRIPLTVAIPVSLGFSGITILLAYGAKR
;
A
#
# COMPACT_ATOMS: atom_id res chain seq x y z
N MET A 1 -2.40 -6.91 -18.37
CA MET A 1 -1.79 -6.79 -17.02
C MET A 1 -2.09 -8.05 -16.26
N THR A 2 -1.10 -8.66 -15.58
CA THR A 2 -1.35 -9.75 -14.62
C THR A 2 -1.82 -9.17 -13.28
N PRO A 3 -2.54 -9.94 -12.45
CA PRO A 3 -2.96 -9.49 -11.11
C PRO A 3 -1.77 -9.03 -10.25
N THR A 4 -0.61 -9.69 -10.38
CA THR A 4 0.63 -9.31 -9.71
C THR A 4 1.14 -7.95 -10.18
N ALA A 5 1.12 -7.67 -11.49
CA ALA A 5 1.55 -6.38 -12.03
C ALA A 5 0.60 -5.25 -11.58
N ALA A 6 -0.71 -5.48 -11.58
CA ALA A 6 -1.69 -4.52 -11.08
C ALA A 6 -1.47 -4.22 -9.58
N PHE A 7 -1.16 -5.25 -8.79
CA PHE A 7 -0.86 -5.10 -7.37
C PHE A 7 0.42 -4.27 -7.12
N VAL A 8 1.50 -4.52 -7.85
CA VAL A 8 2.74 -3.72 -7.75
C VAL A 8 2.49 -2.27 -8.16
N LEU A 9 1.68 -2.04 -9.21
CA LEU A 9 1.33 -0.70 -9.68
C LEU A 9 0.49 0.06 -8.64
N LEU A 10 -0.43 -0.63 -7.96
CA LEU A 10 -1.20 -0.08 -6.84
C LEU A 10 -0.26 0.42 -5.74
N ILE A 11 0.74 -0.38 -5.39
CA ILE A 11 1.69 -0.06 -4.31
C ILE A 11 2.58 1.11 -4.68
N ALA A 12 3.08 1.14 -5.93
CA ALA A 12 3.84 2.28 -6.43
C ALA A 12 3.01 3.58 -6.39
N GLY A 13 1.73 3.50 -6.76
CA GLY A 13 0.81 4.64 -6.67
C GLY A 13 0.60 5.11 -5.23
N VAL A 14 0.32 4.19 -4.31
CA VAL A 14 0.15 4.52 -2.87
C VAL A 14 1.43 5.12 -2.28
N LEU A 15 2.61 4.60 -2.65
CA LEU A 15 3.90 5.13 -2.16
C LEU A 15 4.14 6.57 -2.65
N ALA A 16 3.75 6.88 -3.88
CA ALA A 16 3.85 8.23 -4.45
C ALA A 16 2.92 9.23 -3.73
N ILE A 17 1.69 8.82 -3.42
CA ILE A 17 0.76 9.62 -2.60
C ILE A 17 1.35 9.83 -1.20
N TYR A 18 1.83 8.76 -0.57
CA TYR A 18 2.39 8.80 0.78
C TYR A 18 3.59 9.75 0.88
N ARG A 19 4.47 9.75 -0.12
CA ARG A 19 5.61 10.67 -0.19
C ARG A 19 5.16 12.14 -0.18
N GLU A 20 4.12 12.48 -0.94
CA GLU A 20 3.57 13.84 -0.98
C GLU A 20 2.99 14.24 0.38
N CYS A 21 2.28 13.33 1.05
CA CYS A 21 1.75 13.58 2.39
C CYS A 21 2.83 13.85 3.44
N MET A 22 4.03 13.27 3.29
CA MET A 22 5.14 13.44 4.24
C MET A 22 5.95 14.72 4.03
N ARG A 23 6.04 15.22 2.80
CA ARG A 23 6.71 16.48 2.48
C ARG A 23 5.79 17.30 1.58
N PRO A 24 4.83 18.03 2.15
CA PRO A 24 3.90 18.81 1.36
C PRO A 24 4.64 19.88 0.56
N GLY A 25 4.31 20.01 -0.73
CA GLY A 25 4.90 21.00 -1.63
C GLY A 25 5.31 20.42 -2.98
N GLY A 26 5.14 19.12 -3.18
CA GLY A 26 5.54 18.41 -4.38
C GLY A 26 4.46 18.19 -5.42
N ILE A 27 3.14 18.32 -5.16
CA ILE A 27 1.93 18.10 -6.01
C ILE A 27 1.99 16.96 -7.06
N ILE A 28 2.98 16.98 -7.95
CA ILE A 28 3.36 16.02 -8.98
C ILE A 28 3.33 14.55 -8.52
N PRO A 29 4.00 14.11 -7.42
CA PRO A 29 3.99 12.70 -7.05
C PRO A 29 2.63 12.29 -6.47
N GLY A 30 1.88 13.21 -5.84
CA GLY A 30 0.52 12.96 -5.40
C GLY A 30 -0.45 12.73 -6.57
N LEU A 31 -0.42 13.60 -7.58
CA LEU A 31 -1.25 13.48 -8.79
C LEU A 31 -0.94 12.21 -9.59
N LEU A 32 0.35 11.94 -9.82
CA LEU A 32 0.78 10.70 -10.47
C LEU A 32 0.33 9.48 -9.66
N GLY A 33 0.52 9.52 -8.34
CA GLY A 33 0.07 8.47 -7.43
C GLY A 33 -1.42 8.17 -7.55
N CYS A 34 -2.28 9.21 -7.60
CA CYS A 34 -3.72 9.05 -7.80
C CYS A 34 -4.07 8.33 -9.12
N ILE A 35 -3.41 8.70 -10.22
CA ILE A 35 -3.62 8.06 -11.53
C ILE A 35 -3.17 6.59 -11.50
N LEU A 36 -2.03 6.31 -10.87
CA LEU A 36 -1.53 4.94 -10.69
C LEU A 36 -2.48 4.09 -9.83
N VAL A 37 -2.99 4.64 -8.72
CA VAL A 37 -3.93 3.92 -7.86
C VAL A 37 -5.25 3.64 -8.58
N LEU A 38 -5.80 4.61 -9.31
CA LEU A 38 -7.05 4.44 -10.06
C LEU A 38 -6.90 3.41 -11.19
N SER A 39 -5.81 3.48 -11.97
CA SER A 39 -5.54 2.54 -13.05
C SER A 39 -5.27 1.12 -12.53
N ALA A 40 -4.52 0.99 -11.43
CA ALA A 40 -4.30 -0.29 -10.77
C ALA A 40 -5.60 -0.86 -10.19
N GLY A 41 -6.41 -0.03 -9.52
CA GLY A 41 -7.70 -0.41 -8.97
C GLY A 41 -8.66 -0.94 -10.04
N TYR A 42 -8.71 -0.27 -11.20
CA TYR A 42 -9.47 -0.75 -12.35
C TYR A 42 -8.98 -2.11 -12.86
N ALA A 43 -7.66 -2.28 -12.97
CA ALA A 43 -7.07 -3.55 -13.38
C ALA A 43 -7.36 -4.68 -12.38
N LEU A 44 -7.26 -4.41 -11.07
CA LEU A 44 -7.60 -5.32 -10.00
C LEU A 44 -9.08 -5.72 -10.02
N PHE A 45 -9.98 -4.76 -10.23
CA PHE A 45 -11.43 -5.01 -10.28
C PHE A 45 -11.82 -5.98 -11.40
N ARG A 46 -11.15 -5.91 -12.55
CA ARG A 46 -11.35 -6.87 -13.66
C ARG A 46 -11.05 -8.31 -13.29
N PHE A 47 -10.21 -8.55 -12.29
CA PHE A 47 -9.83 -9.89 -11.84
C PHE A 47 -10.71 -10.42 -10.69
N SER A 48 -11.81 -9.72 -10.36
CA SER A 48 -12.76 -10.11 -9.29
C SER A 48 -12.07 -10.38 -7.95
N PRO A 49 -11.50 -9.35 -7.30
CA PRO A 49 -10.75 -9.50 -6.06
C PRO A 49 -11.68 -9.93 -4.91
N ALA A 50 -11.14 -10.69 -3.96
CA ALA A 50 -11.90 -11.08 -2.78
C ALA A 50 -12.17 -9.84 -1.90
N PRO A 51 -13.42 -9.62 -1.45
CA PRO A 51 -13.78 -8.44 -0.67
C PRO A 51 -13.02 -8.35 0.66
N LEU A 52 -12.66 -9.50 1.24
CA LEU A 52 -11.87 -9.56 2.47
C LEU A 52 -10.45 -9.01 2.30
N GLY A 53 -9.78 -9.37 1.20
CA GLY A 53 -8.44 -8.87 0.89
C GLY A 53 -8.44 -7.36 0.61
N VAL A 54 -9.45 -6.87 -0.09
CA VAL A 54 -9.64 -5.43 -0.34
C VAL A 54 -9.85 -4.68 0.98
N ALA A 55 -10.69 -5.20 1.88
CA ALA A 55 -10.91 -4.59 3.18
C ALA A 55 -9.63 -4.51 4.02
N LEU A 56 -8.80 -5.56 4.01
CA LEU A 56 -7.51 -5.58 4.71
C LEU A 56 -6.50 -4.60 4.13
N LEU A 57 -6.44 -4.46 2.80
CA LEU A 57 -5.58 -3.45 2.15
C LEU A 57 -6.04 -2.02 2.48
N ALA A 58 -7.36 -1.79 2.52
CA ALA A 58 -7.92 -0.50 2.92
C ALA A 58 -7.60 -0.19 4.40
N LEU A 59 -7.72 -1.19 5.28
CA LEU A 59 -7.34 -1.09 6.69
C LEU A 59 -5.85 -0.74 6.85
N ALA A 60 -4.98 -1.40 6.09
CA ALA A 60 -3.55 -1.12 6.08
C ALA A 60 -3.26 0.32 5.65
N ALA A 61 -3.88 0.80 4.58
CA ALA A 61 -3.77 2.19 4.14
C ALA A 61 -4.20 3.17 5.23
N LEU A 62 -5.27 2.86 5.96
CA LEU A 62 -5.75 3.67 7.08
C LEU A 62 -4.73 3.75 8.22
N PHE A 63 -4.09 2.63 8.56
CA PHE A 63 -3.02 2.60 9.57
C PHE A 63 -1.80 3.41 9.14
N PHE A 64 -1.38 3.33 7.86
CA PHE A 64 -0.27 4.14 7.35
C PHE A 64 -0.59 5.64 7.35
N VAL A 65 -1.83 6.02 7.08
CA VAL A 65 -2.27 7.43 7.21
C VAL A 65 -2.30 7.85 8.68
N ALA A 66 -2.86 7.02 9.56
CA ALA A 66 -2.91 7.28 10.99
C ALA A 66 -1.51 7.44 11.61
N GLU A 67 -0.50 6.76 11.07
CA GLU A 67 0.91 6.90 11.46
C GLU A 67 1.45 8.32 11.25
N VAL A 68 1.01 9.01 10.19
CA VAL A 68 1.41 10.40 9.88
C VAL A 68 0.93 11.36 10.97
N PHE A 69 -0.29 11.15 11.46
CA PHE A 69 -0.92 12.01 12.46
C PHE A 69 -0.55 11.64 13.91
N SER A 70 -0.20 10.38 14.16
CA SER A 70 0.09 9.88 15.51
C SER A 70 1.49 10.31 15.95
N ARG A 71 1.73 10.61 17.23
CA ARG A 71 3.09 10.91 17.76
C ARG A 71 4.04 9.70 17.67
N ILE A 72 3.51 8.48 17.70
CA ILE A 72 4.26 7.21 17.74
C ILE A 72 4.38 6.65 16.30
N SER A 73 5.61 6.60 15.74
CA SER A 73 5.88 6.21 14.33
C SER A 73 6.31 4.75 14.12
N TRP A 74 6.01 3.82 15.03
CA TRP A 74 6.48 2.43 14.91
C TRP A 74 5.36 1.40 15.01
N LEU A 75 4.40 1.63 15.91
CA LEU A 75 3.32 0.68 16.15
C LEU A 75 2.31 0.66 15.00
N ALA A 76 1.93 1.83 14.48
CA ALA A 76 0.97 1.93 13.39
C ALA A 76 1.52 1.34 12.07
N GLY A 77 2.79 1.59 11.74
CA GLY A 77 3.45 1.02 10.55
C GLY A 77 3.63 -0.49 10.61
N LEU A 78 3.92 -1.06 11.79
CA LEU A 78 4.01 -2.52 11.98
C LEU A 78 2.65 -3.22 11.82
N VAL A 79 1.61 -2.68 12.46
CA VAL A 79 0.24 -3.24 12.33
C VAL A 79 -0.28 -3.06 10.90
N GLY A 80 -0.01 -1.91 10.27
CA GLY A 80 -0.32 -1.67 8.87
C GLY A 80 0.38 -2.66 7.93
N ALA A 81 1.65 -2.98 8.18
CA ALA A 81 2.39 -3.97 7.39
C ALA A 81 1.81 -5.38 7.47
N LEU A 82 1.40 -5.80 8.67
CA LEU A 82 0.73 -7.09 8.88
C LEU A 82 -0.64 -7.14 8.21
N ALA A 83 -1.42 -6.07 8.30
CA ALA A 83 -2.69 -5.96 7.58
C ALA A 83 -2.47 -5.99 6.05
N PHE A 84 -1.39 -5.35 5.58
CA PHE A 84 -1.03 -5.29 4.17
C PHE A 84 -0.59 -6.65 3.61
N THR A 85 0.28 -7.40 4.32
CA THR A 85 0.68 -8.76 3.92
C THR A 85 -0.53 -9.71 3.87
N CYS A 86 -1.38 -9.69 4.90
CA CYS A 86 -2.58 -10.51 4.94
C CYS A 86 -3.57 -10.13 3.83
N GLY A 87 -3.78 -8.82 3.59
CA GLY A 87 -4.64 -8.32 2.52
C GLY A 87 -4.15 -8.73 1.13
N ALA A 88 -2.84 -8.64 0.88
CA ALA A 88 -2.21 -9.08 -0.36
C ALA A 88 -2.37 -10.59 -0.60
N ALA A 89 -2.18 -11.40 0.45
CA ALA A 89 -2.31 -12.86 0.37
C ALA A 89 -3.76 -13.30 0.11
N LEU A 90 -4.74 -12.59 0.66
CA LEU A 90 -6.16 -12.90 0.56
C LEU A 90 -6.85 -12.25 -0.64
N LEU A 91 -6.17 -11.37 -1.38
CA LEU A 91 -6.76 -10.57 -2.45
C LEU A 91 -7.30 -11.39 -3.63
N PHE A 92 -6.62 -12.50 -3.97
CA PHE A 92 -7.01 -13.36 -5.07
C PHE A 92 -7.07 -14.83 -4.63
N PRO A 93 -8.24 -15.49 -4.75
CA PRO A 93 -8.36 -16.93 -4.54
C PRO A 93 -7.66 -17.73 -5.66
N ALA A 94 -7.36 -19.01 -5.41
CA ALA A 94 -6.74 -19.88 -6.42
C ALA A 94 -7.66 -20.01 -7.65
N PRO A 95 -7.12 -20.03 -8.89
CA PRO A 95 -5.71 -20.23 -9.26
C PRO A 95 -4.86 -18.95 -9.43
N ASN A 96 -5.44 -17.74 -9.38
CA ASN A 96 -4.74 -16.47 -9.65
C ASN A 96 -4.11 -15.81 -8.41
N ARG A 97 -3.65 -16.61 -7.43
CA ARG A 97 -3.12 -16.08 -6.16
C ARG A 97 -1.86 -15.24 -6.39
N ILE A 98 -1.71 -14.16 -5.63
CA ILE A 98 -0.44 -13.43 -5.58
C ILE A 98 0.55 -14.33 -4.82
N PRO A 99 1.71 -14.68 -5.41
CA PRO A 99 2.69 -15.50 -4.71
C PRO A 99 3.19 -14.76 -3.47
N LEU A 100 3.26 -15.48 -2.34
CA LEU A 100 3.80 -14.94 -1.08
C LEU A 100 5.22 -14.42 -1.25
N THR A 101 5.99 -14.97 -2.19
CA THR A 101 7.32 -14.50 -2.61
C THR A 101 7.34 -13.05 -3.08
N VAL A 102 6.22 -12.50 -3.55
CA VAL A 102 6.08 -11.08 -3.93
C VAL A 102 5.41 -10.28 -2.82
N ALA A 103 4.38 -10.84 -2.18
CA ALA A 103 3.66 -10.15 -1.11
C ALA A 103 4.59 -9.79 0.06
N ILE A 104 5.42 -10.72 0.55
CA ILE A 104 6.29 -10.51 1.72
C ILE A 104 7.34 -9.40 1.49
N PRO A 105 8.19 -9.44 0.45
CA PRO A 105 9.22 -8.42 0.27
C PRO A 105 8.62 -7.05 -0.06
N VAL A 106 7.49 -7.00 -0.77
CA VAL A 106 6.84 -5.73 -1.09
C VAL A 106 6.23 -5.10 0.17
N SER A 107 5.59 -5.88 1.03
CA SER A 107 5.06 -5.38 2.30
C SER A 107 6.16 -4.91 3.25
N LEU A 108 7.26 -5.66 3.34
CA LEU A 108 8.41 -5.28 4.15
C LEU A 108 9.09 -4.01 3.61
N GLY A 109 9.29 -3.93 2.29
CA GLY A 109 9.85 -2.75 1.64
C GLY A 109 8.97 -1.52 1.82
N PHE A 110 7.65 -1.67 1.61
CA PHE A 110 6.69 -0.58 1.80
C PHE A 110 6.66 -0.11 3.25
N SER A 111 6.54 -1.03 4.21
CA SER A 111 6.56 -0.72 5.65
C SER A 111 7.86 -0.06 6.10
N GLY A 112 9.00 -0.55 5.62
CA GLY A 112 10.31 0.04 5.91
C GLY A 112 10.41 1.49 5.41
N ILE A 113 9.95 1.75 4.18
CA ILE A 113 9.95 3.10 3.59
C ILE A 113 8.99 4.02 4.35
N THR A 114 7.79 3.58 4.70
CA THR A 114 6.83 4.40 5.45
C THR A 114 7.37 4.78 6.82
N ILE A 115 7.95 3.82 7.57
CA ILE A 115 8.55 4.08 8.89
C ILE A 115 9.73 5.07 8.77
N LEU A 116 10.60 4.90 7.77
CA LEU A 116 11.74 5.79 7.52
C LEU A 116 11.29 7.23 7.23
N LEU A 117 10.30 7.38 6.35
CA LEU A 117 9.75 8.69 5.98
C LEU A 117 9.02 9.36 7.15
N ALA A 118 8.23 8.59 7.91
CA ALA A 118 7.56 9.09 9.11
C ALA A 118 8.53 9.51 10.22
N TYR A 119 9.66 8.80 10.36
CA TYR A 119 10.71 9.19 11.30
C TYR A 119 11.43 10.48 10.86
N GLY A 120 11.71 10.61 9.56
CA GLY A 120 12.38 11.78 8.98
C GLY A 120 11.52 13.04 8.91
N ALA A 121 10.19 12.93 8.88
CA ALA A 121 9.28 14.08 8.89
C ALA A 121 9.07 14.69 10.29
N LYS A 122 9.41 13.97 11.36
CA LYS A 122 9.23 14.41 12.76
C LYS A 122 10.49 15.00 13.41
N ARG A 123 11.64 14.95 12.74
CA ARG A 123 12.87 15.64 13.17
C ARG A 123 12.95 17.00 12.50
#